data_AF-A0A533SKM7-F1
#
_entry.id   AF-A0A533SKM7-F1
#
_cell.length_a   1.000
_cell.length_b   1.000
_cell.length_c   1.000
_cell.angle_alpha   90.00
_cell.angle_beta   90.00
_cell.angle_gamma   90.00
#
_symmetry.space_group_name_H-M   'P 1'
#
loop_
_entity.id
_entity.type
_entity.pdbx_description
1 polymer ?
#
loop_
_entity_poly.entity_id
_entity_poly.type
_entity_poly.pdbx_seq_one_letter_code
_entity_poly.pdbx_strand_id
1 'polypeptide(L)' 'RQRRERQLRQMARRMAEQAVHTGRRQVLEPMPANERRVIHLELRDHPLVITESTGEEPNRKVTINLKKQG' A
#
# COMPACT_ATOMS: atom_id res chain seq x y z
N ARG A 1 7.10 -17.74 6.53
CA ARG A 1 6.57 -16.83 5.49
C ARG A 1 5.22 -16.19 5.87
N GLN A 2 4.21 -16.93 6.33
CA GLN A 2 2.88 -16.38 6.61
C GLN A 2 2.83 -15.22 7.64
N ARG A 3 3.69 -15.21 8.67
CA ARG A 3 3.71 -14.11 9.66
C ARG A 3 4.01 -12.76 9.03
N ARG A 4 5.01 -12.70 8.13
CA ARG A 4 5.40 -11.47 7.43
C ARG A 4 4.28 -10.98 6.53
N GLU A 5 3.67 -11.89 5.77
CA GLU A 5 2.54 -11.56 4.91
C GLU A 5 1.36 -10.98 5.69
N ARG A 6 1.00 -11.59 6.84
CA ARG A 6 -0.03 -11.05 7.73
C ARG A 6 0.30 -9.64 8.24
N GLN A 7 1.55 -9.39 8.62
CA GLN A 7 2.00 -8.06 9.05
C GLN A 7 1.91 -7.03 7.92
N LEU A 8 2.29 -7.41 6.70
CA LEU A 8 2.18 -6.53 5.53
C LEU A 8 0.71 -6.18 5.23
N ARG A 9 -0.20 -7.15 5.31
CA ARG A 9 -1.65 -6.91 5.12
C ARG A 9 -2.22 -5.97 6.19
N GLN A 10 -1.87 -6.20 7.47
CA GLN A 10 -2.29 -5.31 8.56
C GLN A 10 -1.72 -3.90 8.41
N MET A 11 -0.45 -3.77 8.00
CA MET A 11 0.16 -2.48 7.70
C MET A 11 -0.55 -1.79 6.53
N ALA A 12 -0.84 -2.51 5.44
CA ALA A 12 -1.54 -1.97 4.29
C ALA A 12 -2.90 -1.37 4.67
N ARG A 13 -3.71 -2.09 5.45
CA ARG A 13 -5.02 -1.61 5.93
C ARG A 13 -4.89 -0.34 6.77
N ARG A 14 -3.97 -0.33 7.75
CA ARG A 14 -3.72 0.84 8.61
C ARG A 14 -3.30 2.08 7.80
N MET A 15 -2.40 1.90 6.83
CA MET A 15 -1.98 3.01 5.99
C MET A 15 -3.08 3.48 5.03
N ALA A 16 -3.95 2.58 4.56
CA ALA A 16 -5.13 2.96 3.78
C ALA A 16 -6.12 3.80 4.62
N GLU A 17 -6.42 3.35 5.83
CA GLU A 17 -7.25 4.12 6.78
C GLU A 17 -6.65 5.49 7.07
N GLN A 18 -5.34 5.57 7.29
CA GLN A 18 -4.64 6.84 7.48
C GLN A 18 -4.71 7.75 6.24
N ALA A 19 -4.60 7.19 5.03
CA ALA A 19 -4.74 7.95 3.79
C ALA A 19 -6.16 8.55 3.67
N VAL A 20 -7.18 7.76 3.97
CA VAL A 20 -8.60 8.19 3.99
C VAL A 20 -8.82 9.27 5.04
N HIS A 21 -8.35 9.04 6.26
CA HIS A 21 -8.57 9.97 7.36
C HIS A 21 -7.86 11.31 7.16
N THR A 22 -6.63 11.29 6.66
CA THR A 22 -5.81 12.51 6.54
C THR A 22 -6.01 13.25 5.21
N GLY A 23 -6.63 12.63 4.21
CA GLY A 23 -6.69 13.20 2.86
C GLY A 23 -5.34 13.15 2.12
N ARG A 24 -4.29 12.57 2.72
CA ARG A 24 -2.91 12.64 2.23
C ARG A 24 -2.41 11.26 1.80
N ARG A 25 -1.63 11.24 0.71
CA ARG A 25 -0.94 10.02 0.26
C ARG A 25 -0.05 9.47 1.36
N GLN A 26 -0.01 8.15 1.46
CA GLN A 26 0.87 7.43 2.38
C GLN A 26 1.94 6.68 1.59
N VAL A 27 3.18 6.76 2.05
CA VAL A 27 4.33 6.10 1.41
C VAL A 27 4.87 5.05 2.36
N LEU A 28 4.99 3.83 1.87
CA LEU A 28 5.60 2.73 2.61
C LEU A 28 7.10 2.69 2.37
N GLU A 29 7.83 2.05 3.28
CA GLU A 29 9.25 1.76 3.09
C GLU A 29 9.48 0.88 1.84
N PRO A 30 10.65 1.00 1.17
CA PRO A 30 11.04 0.10 0.09
C PRO A 30 10.98 -1.37 0.52
N MET A 31 10.49 -2.22 -0.38
CA MET A 31 10.34 -3.65 -0.10
C MET A 31 10.44 -4.50 -1.37
N PRO A 32 10.83 -5.79 -1.25
CA PRO A 32 10.93 -6.69 -2.39
C PRO A 32 9.60 -6.84 -3.16
N ALA A 33 9.70 -7.19 -4.45
CA ALA A 33 8.54 -7.26 -5.34
C ALA A 33 7.40 -8.17 -4.83
N ASN A 34 7.73 -9.29 -4.16
CA ASN A 34 6.72 -10.17 -3.56
C ASN A 34 5.96 -9.51 -2.40
N GLU A 35 6.63 -8.68 -1.59
CA GLU A 35 5.98 -7.94 -0.51
C GLU A 35 5.08 -6.82 -1.06
N ARG A 36 5.54 -6.09 -2.10
CA ARG A 36 4.72 -5.07 -2.79
C ARG A 36 3.45 -5.69 -3.36
N ARG A 37 3.56 -6.88 -3.97
CA ARG A 37 2.41 -7.63 -4.51
C ARG A 37 1.37 -7.94 -3.43
N VAL A 38 1.78 -8.29 -2.21
CA VAL A 38 0.84 -8.54 -1.09
C VAL A 38 0.03 -7.30 -0.77
N ILE A 39 0.67 -6.13 -0.72
CA ILE A 39 0.01 -4.86 -0.43
C ILE A 39 -0.96 -4.46 -1.55
N HIS A 40 -0.54 -4.60 -2.80
CA HIS A 40 -1.39 -4.34 -3.96
C HIS A 40 -2.63 -5.24 -3.97
N LEU A 41 -2.47 -6.54 -3.69
CA LEU A 41 -3.59 -7.48 -3.65
C LEU A 41 -4.53 -7.21 -2.48
N GLU A 42 -3.99 -6.88 -1.30
CA GLU A 42 -4.78 -6.60 -0.10
C GLU A 42 -5.67 -5.37 -0.26
N LEU A 43 -5.21 -4.34 -1.00
CA LEU A 43 -5.94 -3.09 -1.19
C LEU A 43 -6.61 -2.95 -2.57
N ARG A 44 -6.54 -3.98 -3.43
CA ARG A 44 -7.05 -3.93 -4.81
C ARG A 44 -8.52 -3.51 -4.89
N ASP A 45 -9.33 -4.09 -4.01
CA ASP A 45 -10.79 -3.93 -4.02
C ASP A 45 -11.25 -2.87 -2.99
N HIS A 46 -10.33 -2.09 -2.42
CA HIS A 46 -10.66 -1.06 -1.43
C HIS A 46 -11.45 0.09 -2.08
N PRO A 47 -12.59 0.53 -1.51
CA PRO A 47 -13.49 1.48 -2.16
C PRO A 47 -12.92 2.90 -2.29
N LEU A 48 -12.00 3.30 -1.41
CA LEU A 48 -11.53 4.69 -1.29
C LEU A 48 -10.07 4.93 -1.68
N VAL A 49 -9.25 3.88 -1.84
CA VAL A 49 -7.80 4.04 -2.10
C VAL A 49 -7.35 3.20 -3.29
N ILE A 50 -6.24 3.62 -3.89
CA ILE A 50 -5.49 2.87 -4.89
C ILE A 50 -4.02 2.79 -4.46
N THR A 51 -3.30 1.83 -5.03
CA THR A 51 -1.89 1.59 -4.72
C THR A 51 -1.05 1.62 -5.98
N GLU A 52 0.14 2.23 -5.89
CA GLU A 52 1.08 2.34 -6.99
C GLU A 52 2.49 2.00 -6.50
N SER A 53 3.28 1.34 -7.33
CA SER A 53 4.70 1.10 -7.05
C SER A 53 5.56 2.17 -7.72
N THR A 54 6.29 2.94 -6.93
CA THR A 54 7.12 4.07 -7.40
C THR A 54 8.60 3.88 -7.05
N GLY A 55 9.47 4.46 -7.87
CA GLY A 55 10.92 4.29 -7.79
C GLY A 55 11.43 3.03 -8.50
N GLU A 56 12.72 2.78 -8.37
CA GLU A 56 13.45 1.65 -8.97
C GLU A 56 14.07 0.78 -7.88
N GLU A 57 14.24 -0.50 -8.16
CA GLU A 57 14.97 -1.42 -7.29
C GLU A 57 16.37 -0.87 -6.93
N PRO A 58 16.82 -0.97 -5.66
CA PRO A 58 16.16 -1.58 -4.50
C PRO A 58 15.22 -0.62 -3.73
N ASN A 59 15.14 0.63 -4.15
CA ASN A 59 14.39 1.70 -3.48
C ASN A 59 12.89 1.73 -3.85
N ARG A 60 12.44 0.74 -4.62
CA ARG A 60 11.05 0.67 -5.09
C ARG A 60 10.09 0.41 -3.94
N LYS A 61 9.06 1.24 -3.86
CA LYS A 61 8.13 1.30 -2.74
C LYS A 61 6.68 1.41 -3.19
N VAL A 62 5.75 1.15 -2.28
CA VAL A 62 4.31 1.29 -2.54
C VAL A 62 3.82 2.62 -1.98
N THR A 63 3.08 3.36 -2.80
CA THR A 63 2.35 4.56 -2.41
C THR A 63 0.86 4.24 -2.41
N ILE A 64 0.15 4.69 -1.37
CA ILE A 64 -1.30 4.56 -1.22
C ILE A 64 -1.89 5.95 -1.40
N ASN A 65 -2.73 6.10 -2.42
CA ASN A 65 -3.38 7.36 -2.78
C ASN A 65 -4.90 7.22 -2.64
N LEU A 66 -5.60 8.33 -2.35
CA LEU A 66 -7.05 8.33 -2.46
C LEU A 66 -7.48 8.17 -3.91
N LYS A 67 -8.56 7.42 -4.13
CA LYS A 67 -9.25 7.44 -5.41
C LYS A 67 -9.74 8.86 -5.64
N LYS A 68 -9.43 9.42 -6.82
CA LYS A 68 -10.07 10.66 -7.24
C LYS A 68 -11.57 10.39 -7.30
N GLN A 69 -12.34 11.08 -6.46
CA GLN A 69 -13.78 11.14 -6.67
C GLN A 69 -13.96 11.98 -7.93
N GLY A 70 -14.43 11.33 -9.00
CA GLY A 70 -14.88 12.02 -10.20
C GLY A 70 -16.17 12.76 -9.92
#